data_AF-A0A970D9T8-F1
#
_entry.id   AF-A0A970D9T8-F1
#
_cell.length_a   1.000
_cell.length_b   1.000
_cell.length_c   1.000
_cell.angle_alpha   90.00
_cell.angle_beta   90.00
_cell.angle_gamma   90.00
#
_symmetry.space_group_name_H-M   'P 1'
#
loop_
_entity.id
_entity.type
_entity.pdbx_description
1 polymer ?
#
loop_
_entity_poly.entity_id
_entity_poly.type
_entity_poly.pdbx_seq_one_letter_code
_entity_poly.pdbx_strand_id
1 'polypeptide(L)'
;MFKLGKIINRITVIMSLISYGGVLAIMVLNVADVLLLKTLSRPITGAYEITEVLLLCTVMASFAYAQSKKAHINVTLFIKHFPRIIKFMAYGLMGLLSTLTAVAVGYAAILQALSAISRGAQTNVLMIPLYPFYYIEALTMFVFALILLYDTVIAFAAIGSRKCEKIVISTWTG
;
A
#
# COMPACT_ATOMS: atom_id res chain seq x y z
N MET A 1 -2.22 6.07 -22.96
CA MET A 1 -1.48 5.03 -22.22
C MET A 1 -0.23 5.57 -21.52
N PHE A 2 0.67 6.34 -22.16
CA PHE A 2 1.86 6.91 -21.50
C PHE A 2 1.60 7.97 -20.40
N LYS A 3 0.51 8.74 -20.48
CA LYS A 3 0.18 9.75 -19.47
C LYS A 3 -0.28 9.14 -18.13
N LEU A 4 -1.04 8.05 -18.15
CA LEU A 4 -1.51 7.37 -16.93
C LEU A 4 -0.36 6.76 -16.13
N GLY A 5 0.59 6.08 -16.79
CA GLY A 5 1.75 5.51 -16.10
C GLY A 5 2.64 6.56 -15.41
N LYS A 6 2.79 7.75 -16.00
CA LYS A 6 3.50 8.88 -15.36
C LYS A 6 2.75 9.39 -14.12
N ILE A 7 1.43 9.45 -14.15
CA ILE A 7 0.61 9.88 -13.02
C ILE A 7 0.72 8.87 -11.87
N ILE A 8 0.58 7.58 -12.17
CA ILE A 8 0.73 6.50 -11.18
C ILE A 8 2.11 6.55 -10.54
N ASN A 9 3.19 6.61 -11.34
CA ASN A 9 4.54 6.67 -10.80
C ASN A 9 4.77 7.93 -9.92
N ARG A 10 4.20 9.07 -10.30
CA ARG A 10 4.30 10.29 -9.49
C ARG A 10 3.56 10.15 -8.16
N ILE A 11 2.36 9.55 -8.15
CA ILE A 11 1.59 9.27 -6.93
C ILE A 11 2.39 8.32 -6.02
N THR A 12 2.96 7.26 -6.60
CA THR A 12 3.75 6.28 -5.85
C THR A 12 5.02 6.89 -5.25
N VAL A 13 5.74 7.74 -5.98
CA VAL A 13 6.94 8.41 -5.45
C VAL A 13 6.58 9.32 -4.28
N ILE A 14 5.47 10.07 -4.37
CA ILE A 14 5.00 10.90 -3.25
C ILE A 14 4.65 10.03 -2.04
N MET A 15 3.95 8.91 -2.24
CA MET A 15 3.66 7.96 -1.16
C MET A 15 4.94 7.41 -0.54
N SER A 16 5.93 7.02 -1.34
CA SER A 16 7.21 6.52 -0.82
C SER A 16 7.93 7.56 0.05
N LEU A 17 7.89 8.83 -0.34
CA LEU A 17 8.49 9.93 0.43
C LEU A 17 7.80 10.10 1.80
N ILE A 18 6.46 9.99 1.83
CA ILE A 18 5.67 10.03 3.06
C ILE A 18 6.05 8.85 3.97
N SER A 19 6.24 7.65 3.40
CA SER A 19 6.68 6.49 4.16
C SER A 19 8.08 6.68 4.77
N TYR A 20 9.06 7.09 3.97
CA TYR A 20 10.42 7.32 4.46
C TYR A 20 10.47 8.41 5.55
N GLY A 21 9.74 9.51 5.35
CA GLY A 21 9.62 10.57 6.34
C GLY A 21 8.96 10.11 7.64
N GLY A 22 7.88 9.34 7.54
CA GLY A 22 7.19 8.82 8.72
C GLY A 22 8.02 7.82 9.52
N VAL A 23 8.78 6.93 8.86
CA VAL A 23 9.67 5.99 9.56
C VAL A 23 10.80 6.72 10.28
N LEU A 24 11.39 7.74 9.65
CA LEU A 24 12.39 8.58 10.30
C LEU A 24 11.80 9.31 11.51
N ALA A 25 10.58 9.85 11.40
CA ALA A 25 9.89 10.49 12.51
C ALA A 25 9.65 9.53 13.68
N ILE A 26 9.21 8.30 13.41
CA ILE A 26 9.04 7.24 14.42
C ILE A 26 10.37 6.91 15.11
N MET A 27 11.46 6.78 14.34
CA MET A 27 12.78 6.49 14.90
C MET A 27 13.25 7.61 15.84
N VAL A 28 13.14 8.86 15.41
CA VAL A 28 13.54 10.02 16.24
C VAL A 28 12.67 10.12 17.50
N LEU A 29 11.36 9.93 17.36
CA LEU A 29 10.42 10.01 18.47
C LEU A 29 10.67 8.91 19.51
N ASN A 30 10.89 7.66 19.09
CA ASN A 30 11.24 6.56 20.00
C ASN A 30 12.59 6.79 20.70
N VAL A 31 13.59 7.28 19.97
CA VAL A 31 14.90 7.59 20.58
C VAL A 31 14.76 8.73 21.60
N ALA A 32 14.01 9.78 21.28
CA ALA A 32 13.75 10.88 22.20
C ALA A 32 12.98 10.42 23.45
N ASP A 33 11.99 9.54 23.30
CA ASP A 33 11.22 8.99 24.41
C ASP A 33 12.11 8.17 25.37
N VAL A 34 12.92 7.25 24.84
CA VAL A 34 13.84 6.46 25.66
C VAL A 34 14.90 7.33 26.35
N LEU A 35 15.39 8.38 25.68
CA LEU A 35 16.33 9.33 26.27
C LEU A 35 15.69 10.13 27.40
N LEU A 36 14.52 10.73 27.19
CA LEU A 36 13.81 11.51 28.22
C LEU A 36 13.42 10.66 29.42
N LEU A 37 12.98 9.41 29.18
CA LEU A 37 12.69 8.46 30.24
C LEU A 37 13.95 8.15 31.07
N LYS A 38 15.10 7.94 30.43
CA LYS A 38 16.36 7.63 31.14
C LYS A 38 16.99 8.84 31.84
N THR A 39 16.91 10.04 31.28
CA THR A 39 17.61 11.22 31.82
C THR A 39 16.75 12.05 32.75
N LEU A 40 15.43 12.12 32.49
CA LEU A 40 14.50 13.01 33.18
C LEU A 40 13.40 12.27 33.94
N SER A 41 13.34 10.92 33.84
CA SER A 41 12.27 10.08 34.39
C SER A 41 10.86 10.55 34.03
N ARG A 42 10.73 11.28 32.92
CA ARG A 42 9.48 11.79 32.38
C ARG A 42 9.30 11.21 30.98
N PRO A 43 8.54 10.11 30.82
CA PRO A 43 8.22 9.59 29.49
C PRO A 43 7.42 10.63 28.69
N ILE A 44 7.51 10.56 27.37
CA ILE A 44 6.65 11.33 26.48
C ILE A 44 5.26 10.68 26.52
N THR A 45 4.34 11.31 27.26
CA THR A 45 2.96 10.84 27.40
C THR A 45 2.32 10.70 26.02
N GLY A 46 1.96 9.46 25.64
CA GLY A 46 1.30 9.19 24.37
C GLY A 46 2.22 8.97 23.16
N ALA A 47 3.54 8.82 23.36
CA ALA A 47 4.49 8.48 22.29
C ALA A 47 4.11 7.19 21.52
N TYR A 48 3.55 6.20 22.21
CA TYR A 48 3.08 4.96 21.61
C TYR A 48 1.96 5.17 20.58
N GLU A 49 1.00 6.05 20.89
CA GLU A 49 -0.16 6.30 20.05
C GLU A 49 0.21 7.14 18.82
N ILE A 50 1.13 8.10 19.00
CA ILE A 50 1.73 8.86 17.89
C ILE A 50 2.51 7.92 16.96
N THR A 51 3.26 6.97 17.54
CA THR A 51 3.99 5.96 16.77
C THR A 51 3.05 5.06 15.99
N GLU A 52 1.94 4.63 16.59
CA GLU A 52 0.93 3.77 15.94
C GLU A 52 0.28 4.46 14.74
N VAL A 53 -0.07 5.74 14.87
CA VAL A 53 -0.61 6.56 13.78
C VAL A 53 0.41 6.72 12.65
N LEU A 54 1.65 7.06 12.97
CA LEU A 54 2.72 7.19 11.98
C LEU A 54 3.01 5.85 11.31
N LEU A 55 2.98 4.74 12.06
CA LEU A 55 3.19 3.40 11.53
C LEU A 55 2.10 3.04 10.52
N LEU A 56 0.84 3.37 10.82
CA LEU A 56 -0.25 3.14 9.88
C LEU A 56 -0.05 3.92 8.57
N CYS A 57 0.30 5.21 8.65
CA CYS A 57 0.57 6.03 7.46
C CYS A 57 1.75 5.48 6.64
N THR A 58 2.83 5.07 7.30
CA THR A 58 4.04 4.56 6.64
C THR A 58 3.81 3.19 6.00
N VAL A 59 3.10 2.29 6.68
CA VAL A 59 2.78 0.95 6.15
C VAL A 59 1.88 1.07 4.92
N MET A 60 0.83 1.88 4.99
CA MET A 60 -0.07 2.10 3.85
C MET A 60 0.65 2.69 2.64
N ALA A 61 1.49 3.69 2.87
CA ALA A 61 2.31 4.29 1.83
C ALA A 61 3.37 3.31 1.25
N SER A 62 3.91 2.42 2.09
CA SER A 62 4.85 1.38 1.67
C SER A 62 4.19 0.31 0.80
N PHE A 63 2.96 -0.09 1.12
CA PHE A 63 2.19 -1.02 0.29
C PHE A 63 1.99 -0.46 -1.12
N ALA A 64 1.56 0.80 -1.23
CA ALA A 64 1.41 1.47 -2.52
C ALA A 64 2.73 1.51 -3.32
N TYR A 65 3.86 1.75 -2.66
CA TYR A 65 5.18 1.73 -3.29
C TYR A 65 5.64 0.33 -3.74
N ALA A 66 5.52 -0.66 -2.86
CA ALA A 66 5.89 -2.05 -3.15
C ALA A 66 5.14 -2.60 -4.37
N GLN A 67 3.88 -2.20 -4.53
CA GLN A 67 3.07 -2.60 -5.67
C GLN A 67 3.47 -1.91 -6.98
N SER A 68 3.86 -0.63 -6.95
CA SER A 68 4.39 0.03 -8.14
C SER A 68 5.70 -0.60 -8.61
N LYS A 69 6.47 -1.19 -7.69
CA LYS A 69 7.64 -2.03 -8.02
C LYS A 69 7.26 -3.43 -8.50
N LYS A 70 5.96 -3.69 -8.70
CA LYS A 70 5.40 -4.96 -9.20
C LYS A 70 6.00 -6.16 -8.52
N ALA A 71 6.00 -6.15 -7.18
CA ALA A 71 6.56 -7.20 -6.31
C ALA A 71 5.90 -8.60 -6.46
N HIS A 72 5.05 -8.83 -7.48
CA HIS A 72 4.61 -10.16 -7.95
C HIS A 72 5.75 -11.00 -8.58
N ILE A 73 7.00 -10.68 -8.21
CA ILE A 73 8.27 -11.22 -8.69
C ILE A 73 8.35 -12.76 -8.56
N ASN A 74 7.57 -13.34 -7.65
CA ASN A 74 7.71 -14.75 -7.29
C ASN A 74 7.14 -15.74 -8.30
N VAL A 75 6.28 -15.32 -9.24
CA VAL A 75 5.70 -16.26 -10.23
C VAL A 75 6.34 -16.12 -11.62
N THR A 76 7.10 -15.04 -11.85
CA THR A 76 7.78 -14.81 -13.14
C THR A 76 8.82 -15.89 -13.45
N LEU A 77 9.44 -16.48 -12.42
CA LEU A 77 10.38 -17.60 -12.53
C LEU A 77 9.70 -18.88 -13.02
N PHE A 78 8.52 -19.21 -12.50
CA PHE A 78 7.76 -20.41 -12.89
C PHE A 78 7.08 -20.26 -14.25
N ILE A 79 6.53 -19.08 -14.55
CA ILE A 79 5.75 -18.84 -15.78
C ILE A 79 6.67 -18.60 -16.99
N LYS A 80 7.99 -18.42 -16.79
CA LYS A 80 8.96 -18.17 -17.88
C LYS A 80 8.99 -19.29 -18.93
N HIS A 81 8.64 -20.51 -18.54
CA HIS A 81 8.62 -21.70 -19.41
C HIS A 81 7.27 -21.98 -20.06
N PHE A 82 6.22 -21.20 -19.74
CA PHE A 82 4.88 -21.42 -20.30
C PHE A 82 4.68 -20.71 -21.64
N PRO A 83 3.84 -21.26 -22.53
CA PRO A 83 3.48 -20.62 -23.80
C PRO A 83 2.77 -19.28 -23.57
N ARG A 84 2.96 -18.37 -24.53
CA ARG A 84 2.60 -16.94 -24.48
C ARG A 84 1.21 -16.66 -23.91
N ILE A 85 0.20 -17.42 -24.32
CA ILE A 85 -1.20 -17.22 -23.92
C ILE A 85 -1.40 -17.52 -22.42
N ILE A 86 -0.87 -18.65 -21.94
CA ILE A 86 -1.01 -19.08 -20.55
C ILE A 86 -0.29 -18.09 -19.61
N LYS A 87 0.86 -17.56 -20.05
CA LYS A 87 1.63 -16.57 -19.30
C LYS A 87 0.86 -15.28 -19.03
N PHE A 88 0.23 -14.69 -20.05
CA PHE A 88 -0.54 -13.47 -19.88
C PHE A 88 -1.87 -13.72 -19.17
N MET A 89 -2.49 -14.88 -19.38
CA MET A 89 -3.72 -15.27 -18.68
C MET A 89 -3.48 -15.47 -17.17
N ALA A 90 -2.40 -16.15 -16.78
CA ALA A 90 -2.02 -16.31 -15.38
C ALA A 90 -1.72 -14.97 -14.70
N TYR A 91 -1.00 -14.07 -15.40
CA TYR A 91 -0.72 -12.73 -14.88
C TYR A 91 -2.00 -11.88 -14.74
N GLY A 92 -2.91 -11.94 -15.71
CA GLY A 92 -4.21 -11.26 -15.65
C GLY A 92 -5.09 -11.80 -14.52
N LEU A 93 -5.15 -13.12 -14.34
CA LEU A 93 -5.91 -13.76 -13.27
C LEU A 93 -5.36 -13.37 -11.88
N MET A 94 -4.04 -13.35 -11.72
CA MET A 94 -3.39 -12.94 -10.48
C MET A 94 -3.66 -11.46 -10.18
N GLY A 95 -3.53 -10.58 -11.17
CA GLY A 95 -3.87 -9.17 -11.03
C GLY A 95 -5.33 -8.97 -10.60
N LEU A 96 -6.25 -9.75 -11.17
CA LEU A 96 -7.66 -9.73 -10.82
C LEU A 96 -7.89 -10.18 -9.37
N LEU A 97 -7.25 -11.28 -8.94
CA LEU A 97 -7.36 -11.81 -7.59
C LEU A 97 -6.79 -10.82 -6.54
N SER A 98 -5.65 -10.21 -6.86
CA SER A 98 -5.05 -9.17 -6.02
C SER A 98 -5.92 -7.89 -5.98
N THR A 99 -6.59 -7.54 -7.08
CA THR A 99 -7.55 -6.43 -7.09
C THR A 99 -8.74 -6.73 -6.17
N LEU A 100 -9.30 -7.93 -6.27
CA LEU A 100 -10.45 -8.35 -5.47
C LEU A 100 -10.13 -8.34 -3.97
N THR A 101 -8.98 -8.89 -3.59
CA THR A 101 -8.52 -8.89 -2.19
C THR A 101 -8.28 -7.47 -1.68
N ALA A 102 -7.69 -6.57 -2.48
CA ALA A 102 -7.53 -5.17 -2.10
C ALA A 102 -8.87 -4.45 -1.86
N VAL A 103 -9.88 -4.68 -2.72
CA VAL A 103 -11.23 -4.13 -2.53
C VAL A 103 -11.88 -4.70 -1.25
N ALA A 104 -11.73 -6.01 -1.01
CA ALA A 104 -12.26 -6.65 0.19
C ALA A 104 -11.64 -6.08 1.48
N VAL A 105 -10.33 -5.84 1.49
CA VAL A 105 -9.63 -5.19 2.61
C VAL A 105 -10.09 -3.75 2.80
N GLY A 106 -10.19 -2.97 1.71
CA GLY A 106 -10.71 -1.59 1.77
C GLY A 106 -12.13 -1.51 2.31
N TYR A 107 -12.99 -2.47 1.96
CA TYR A 107 -14.35 -2.57 2.50
C TYR A 107 -14.35 -2.97 3.98
N ALA A 108 -13.51 -3.92 4.39
CA ALA A 108 -13.35 -4.30 5.79
C ALA A 108 -12.88 -3.12 6.64
N ALA A 109 -11.97 -2.29 6.13
CA ALA A 109 -11.50 -1.07 6.80
C ALA A 109 -12.64 -0.05 7.02
N ILE A 110 -13.57 0.10 6.07
CA ILE A 110 -14.77 0.94 6.27
C ILE A 110 -15.65 0.38 7.39
N LEU A 111 -15.90 -0.94 7.41
CA LEU A 111 -16.68 -1.57 8.48
C LEU A 111 -16.01 -1.38 9.84
N GLN A 112 -14.68 -1.45 9.89
CA GLN A 112 -13.90 -1.21 11.08
C GLN A 112 -13.99 0.26 11.52
N ALA A 113 -13.97 1.21 10.59
CA ALA A 113 -14.18 2.63 10.87
C ALA A 113 -15.57 2.88 11.49
N LEU A 114 -16.62 2.28 10.91
CA LEU A 114 -17.99 2.39 11.43
C LEU A 114 -18.13 1.74 12.83
N SER A 115 -17.48 0.60 13.04
CA SER A 115 -17.45 -0.04 14.36
C SER A 115 -16.65 0.77 15.38
N ALA A 116 -15.58 1.45 14.95
CA ALA A 116 -14.82 2.35 15.80
C ALA A 116 -15.64 3.57 16.24
N ILE A 117 -16.48 4.12 15.34
CA ILE A 117 -17.42 5.20 15.66
C ILE A 117 -18.45 4.73 16.69
N SER A 118 -19.08 3.57 16.48
CA SER A 118 -20.14 3.09 17.37
C SER A 118 -19.64 2.71 18.76
N ARG A 119 -18.39 2.27 18.88
CA ARG A 119 -17.73 1.95 20.16
C ARG A 119 -17.08 3.15 20.84
N GLY A 120 -17.02 4.31 20.18
CA GLY A 120 -16.23 5.44 20.66
C GLY A 120 -14.75 5.08 20.83
N ALA A 121 -14.21 4.25 19.92
CA ALA A 121 -12.86 3.73 20.02
C ALA A 121 -11.84 4.87 19.98
N GLN A 122 -11.22 5.11 21.13
CA GLN A 122 -10.23 6.12 21.38
C GLN A 122 -8.98 5.46 21.94
N THR A 123 -7.82 6.07 21.69
CA THR A 123 -6.59 5.64 22.31
C THR A 123 -6.60 5.89 23.82
N ASN A 124 -5.92 5.06 24.61
CA ASN A 124 -6.08 5.03 26.07
C ASN A 124 -5.46 6.22 26.81
N VAL A 125 -4.51 6.92 26.20
CA VAL A 125 -3.69 7.96 26.83
C VAL A 125 -4.00 9.34 26.26
N LEU A 126 -3.98 9.54 24.93
CA LEU A 126 -4.33 10.82 24.32
C LEU A 126 -5.80 10.93 23.93
N MET A 127 -6.60 9.87 24.10
CA MET A 127 -8.02 9.85 23.74
C MET A 127 -8.25 10.21 22.26
N ILE A 128 -7.30 9.85 21.38
CA ILE A 128 -7.37 10.15 19.96
C ILE A 128 -8.40 9.20 19.33
N PRO A 129 -9.42 9.72 18.63
CA PRO A 129 -10.37 8.87 17.94
C PRO A 129 -9.69 8.08 16.81
N LEU A 130 -9.93 6.77 16.75
CA LEU A 130 -9.29 5.87 15.78
C LEU A 130 -9.99 5.83 14.41
N TYR A 131 -11.26 6.26 14.33
CA TYR A 131 -12.05 6.23 13.10
C TYR A 131 -11.40 6.93 11.87
N PRO A 132 -10.72 8.10 11.95
CA PRO A 132 -10.18 8.75 10.76
C PRO A 132 -9.05 7.94 10.13
N PHE A 133 -8.33 7.16 10.93
CA PHE A 133 -7.22 6.33 10.46
C PHE A 133 -7.70 5.14 9.64
N TYR A 134 -8.77 4.47 10.07
CA TYR A 134 -9.42 3.42 9.28
C TYR A 134 -9.98 3.94 7.95
N TYR A 135 -10.43 5.20 7.89
CA TYR A 135 -10.84 5.82 6.62
C TYR A 135 -9.64 6.09 5.68
N ILE A 136 -8.50 6.50 6.23
CA ILE A 136 -7.26 6.70 5.43
C ILE A 136 -6.76 5.35 4.89
N GLU A 137 -6.82 4.30 5.70
CA GLU A 137 -6.51 2.94 5.28
C GLU A 137 -7.43 2.49 4.14
N ALA A 138 -8.75 2.63 4.32
CA ALA A 138 -9.73 2.28 3.30
C ALA A 138 -9.46 3.03 1.98
N LEU A 139 -9.25 4.36 2.04
CA LEU A 139 -8.95 5.18 0.88
C LEU A 139 -7.70 4.68 0.15
N THR A 140 -6.64 4.37 0.91
CA THR A 140 -5.38 3.90 0.33
C THR A 140 -5.56 2.53 -0.35
N MET A 141 -6.32 1.62 0.25
CA MET A 141 -6.65 0.32 -0.34
C MET A 141 -7.51 0.44 -1.60
N PHE A 142 -8.41 1.40 -1.70
CA PHE A 142 -9.15 1.66 -2.95
C PHE A 142 -8.26 2.22 -4.05
N VAL A 143 -7.39 3.18 -3.72
CA VAL A 143 -6.41 3.71 -4.69
C VAL A 143 -5.49 2.58 -5.18
N PHE A 144 -5.06 1.71 -4.26
CA PHE A 144 -4.28 0.52 -4.58
C PHE A 144 -5.04 -0.41 -5.53
N ALA A 145 -6.29 -0.75 -5.22
CA ALA A 145 -7.14 -1.59 -6.07
C ALA A 145 -7.29 -1.01 -7.48
N LEU A 146 -7.45 0.31 -7.64
CA LEU A 146 -7.52 0.95 -8.95
C LEU A 146 -6.23 0.78 -9.78
N ILE A 147 -5.06 0.86 -9.14
CA ILE A 147 -3.77 0.64 -9.80
C ILE A 147 -3.66 -0.82 -10.25
N LEU A 148 -4.05 -1.79 -9.42
CA LEU A 148 -4.04 -3.20 -9.79
C LEU A 148 -5.02 -3.50 -10.93
N LEU A 149 -6.20 -2.90 -10.90
CA LEU A 149 -7.20 -3.07 -11.95
C LEU A 149 -6.64 -2.57 -13.29
N TYR A 150 -5.98 -1.42 -13.29
CA TYR A 150 -5.31 -0.88 -14.47
C TYR A 150 -4.25 -1.84 -15.04
N ASP A 151 -3.38 -2.37 -14.18
CA ASP A 151 -2.37 -3.37 -14.58
C ASP A 151 -3.01 -4.66 -15.12
N THR A 152 -4.12 -5.08 -14.52
CA THR A 152 -4.89 -6.28 -14.92
C THR A 152 -5.49 -6.11 -16.32
N VAL A 153 -6.13 -4.96 -16.59
CA VAL A 153 -6.72 -4.66 -17.91
C VAL A 153 -5.64 -4.64 -19.00
N ILE A 154 -4.46 -4.08 -18.70
CA ILE A 154 -3.34 -4.10 -19.65
C ILE A 154 -2.84 -5.53 -19.91
N ALA A 155 -2.79 -6.37 -18.89
CA ALA A 155 -2.38 -7.76 -19.03
C ALA A 155 -3.31 -8.56 -19.95
N PHE A 156 -4.63 -8.40 -19.81
CA PHE A 156 -5.60 -9.01 -20.72
C PHE A 156 -5.51 -8.44 -22.14
N ALA A 157 -5.31 -7.13 -22.29
CA ALA A 157 -5.12 -6.50 -23.60
C ALA A 157 -3.82 -6.95 -24.31
N ALA A 158 -2.80 -7.38 -23.56
CA ALA A 158 -1.56 -7.92 -24.11
C ALA A 158 -1.72 -9.29 -24.79
N ILE A 159 -2.78 -10.04 -24.47
CA ILE A 159 -3.09 -11.33 -25.12
C ILE A 159 -3.39 -11.12 -26.62
N GLY A 160 -4.06 -10.02 -26.98
CA GLY A 160 -4.47 -9.72 -28.36
C GLY A 160 -3.50 -8.87 -29.19
N SER A 161 -2.55 -8.15 -28.57
CA SER A 161 -1.71 -7.17 -29.27
C SER A 161 -0.23 -7.23 -28.89
N ARG A 162 0.67 -7.46 -29.86
CA ARG A 162 2.15 -7.47 -29.70
C ARG A 162 2.72 -6.14 -29.17
N LYS A 163 1.97 -5.03 -29.30
CA LYS A 163 2.40 -3.70 -28.83
C LYS A 163 2.30 -3.59 -27.30
N CYS A 164 1.27 -4.20 -26.70
CA CYS A 164 1.04 -4.22 -25.25
C CYS A 164 1.95 -5.25 -24.54
N GLU A 165 2.30 -6.35 -25.22
CA GLU A 165 3.28 -7.32 -24.72
C GLU A 165 4.64 -6.69 -24.40
N LYS A 166 5.17 -5.84 -25.31
CA LYS A 166 6.46 -5.15 -25.06
C LYS A 166 6.38 -4.24 -23.82
N ILE A 167 5.23 -3.62 -23.57
CA ILE A 167 5.02 -2.75 -22.41
C ILE A 167 5.02 -3.59 -21.11
N VAL A 168 4.27 -4.69 -21.10
CA VAL A 168 4.22 -5.59 -19.93
C VAL A 168 5.60 -6.16 -19.63
N ILE A 169 6.30 -6.69 -20.64
CA ILE A 169 7.65 -7.25 -20.47
C ILE A 169 8.66 -6.20 -20.00
N SER A 170 8.60 -4.96 -20.53
CA SER A 170 9.48 -3.87 -20.07
C SER A 170 9.25 -3.49 -18.61
N THR A 171 8.07 -3.76 -18.06
CA THR A 171 7.81 -3.49 -16.64
C THR A 171 8.34 -4.61 -15.73
N TRP A 172 8.81 -5.72 -16.29
CA TRP A 172 9.34 -6.86 -15.52
C TRP A 172 10.87 -6.82 -15.38
N THR A 173 11.55 -5.96 -16.13
CA THR A 173 13.02 -5.91 -16.21
C THR A 173 13.61 -4.60 -15.67
N GLY A 174 12.85 -3.85 -14.86
CA GLY A 174 13.25 -2.53 -14.33
C GLY A 174 13.21 -2.44 -12.82
#